data_AF-R0G2K3-F1
#
_entry.id   AF-R0G2K3-F1
#
_cell.length_a   1.000
_cell.length_b   1.000
_cell.length_c   1.000
_cell.angle_alpha   90.00
_cell.angle_beta   90.00
_cell.angle_gamma   90.00
#
_symmetry.space_group_name_H-M   'P 1'
#
loop_
_entity.id
_entity.type
_entity.pdbx_description
1 polymer ?
#
loop_
_entity_poly.entity_id
_entity_poly.type
_entity_poly.pdbx_seq_one_letter_code
_entity_poly.pdbx_strand_id
1 'polypeptide(L)'
;MQTKVMIALLLAIILALIARPAEAAPPLVYCVTKRIERVPGCYDALRLAADRDYRWLSVDCCRAVYATLPATCFLKVFRDLILPISVFRDICTNTVPATAQSPSF
;
A
#
# COMPACT_ATOMS: atom_id res chain seq x y z
N MET A 1 55.76 11.97 -8.49
CA MET A 1 54.85 11.03 -7.78
C MET A 1 53.70 11.72 -7.04
N GLN A 2 53.87 12.92 -6.47
CA GLN A 2 52.84 13.59 -5.64
C GLN A 2 51.53 13.99 -6.38
N THR A 3 51.61 14.56 -7.58
CA THR A 3 50.42 15.11 -8.28
C THR A 3 49.39 14.03 -8.66
N LYS A 4 49.86 12.84 -9.02
CA LYS A 4 49.02 11.71 -9.41
C LYS A 4 48.19 11.16 -8.24
N VAL A 5 48.75 11.20 -7.02
CA VAL A 5 48.07 10.76 -5.80
C VAL A 5 46.99 11.76 -5.38
N MET A 6 47.30 13.06 -5.49
CA MET A 6 46.34 14.12 -5.20
C MET A 6 45.12 14.07 -6.14
N ILE A 7 45.37 13.85 -7.44
CA ILE A 7 44.30 13.69 -8.44
C ILE A 7 43.44 12.46 -8.14
N ALA A 8 44.07 11.32 -7.80
CA ALA A 8 43.34 10.10 -7.46
C ALA A 8 42.46 10.26 -6.20
N LEU A 9 42.96 10.98 -5.19
CA LEU A 9 42.21 11.26 -3.96
C LEU A 9 40.98 12.15 -4.25
N LEU A 10 41.15 13.20 -5.06
CA LEU A 10 40.06 14.07 -5.50
C LEU A 10 38.97 13.29 -6.26
N LEU A 11 39.37 12.40 -7.18
CA LEU A 11 38.44 11.54 -7.91
C LEU A 11 37.67 10.58 -6.99
N ALA A 12 38.35 9.98 -5.99
CA ALA A 12 37.70 9.10 -5.03
C ALA A 12 36.67 9.83 -4.16
N ILE A 13 36.98 11.05 -3.72
CA ILE A 13 36.06 11.89 -2.94
C ILE A 13 34.85 12.29 -3.79
N ILE A 14 35.06 12.68 -5.04
CA ILE A 14 33.98 13.01 -5.98
C ILE A 14 33.08 11.78 -6.19
N LEU A 15 33.64 10.60 -6.43
CA LEU A 15 32.85 9.37 -6.58
C LEU A 15 32.01 9.06 -5.32
N ALA A 16 32.59 9.21 -4.13
CA ALA A 16 31.90 8.97 -2.87
C ALA A 16 30.77 9.98 -2.61
N LEU A 17 30.92 11.23 -3.04
CA LEU A 17 29.88 12.27 -2.91
C LEU A 17 28.70 12.04 -3.85
N ILE A 18 28.94 11.46 -5.03
CA ILE A 18 27.89 11.13 -6.01
C ILE A 18 27.19 9.81 -5.64
N ALA A 19 27.93 8.86 -5.08
CA ALA A 19 27.41 7.58 -4.60
C ALA A 19 26.64 7.73 -3.29
N ARG A 20 25.51 8.44 -3.32
CA ARG A 20 24.52 8.33 -2.25
C ARG A 20 23.93 6.93 -2.31
N PRO A 21 23.89 6.16 -1.21
CA PRO A 21 23.11 4.93 -1.17
C PRO A 21 21.66 5.32 -1.44
N ALA A 22 21.10 4.86 -2.56
CA ALA A 22 19.68 4.93 -2.76
C ALA A 22 19.06 4.07 -1.66
N GLU A 23 18.33 4.69 -0.73
CA GLU A 23 17.47 3.94 0.18
C GLU A 23 16.50 3.16 -0.69
N ALA A 24 16.71 1.84 -0.77
CA ALA A 24 15.78 0.97 -1.46
C ALA A 24 14.41 1.17 -0.80
N ALA A 25 13.40 1.53 -1.60
CA ALA A 25 12.05 1.66 -1.08
C ALA A 25 11.70 0.39 -0.28
N PRO A 26 11.08 0.52 0.90
CA PRO A 26 10.75 -0.64 1.72
C PRO A 26 9.92 -1.64 0.89
N PRO A 27 10.13 -2.95 1.10
CA PRO A 27 9.47 -3.97 0.28
C PRO A 27 7.95 -3.84 0.39
N LEU A 28 7.27 -3.99 -0.76
CA LEU A 28 5.81 -4.03 -0.83
C LEU A 28 5.27 -5.20 0.00
N VAL A 29 4.56 -4.89 1.09
CA VAL A 29 3.90 -5.89 1.95
C VAL A 29 2.46 -6.07 1.48
N TYR A 30 2.15 -7.23 0.90
CA TYR A 30 0.80 -7.53 0.44
C TYR A 30 -0.15 -7.90 1.59
N CYS A 31 -1.40 -7.46 1.48
CA CYS A 31 -2.44 -7.81 2.44
C CYS A 31 -2.78 -9.32 2.37
N VAL A 32 -2.99 -9.94 3.54
CA VAL A 32 -3.54 -11.30 3.62
C VAL A 32 -5.07 -11.22 3.47
N THR A 33 -5.59 -11.62 2.32
CA THR A 33 -6.99 -11.42 1.93
C THR A 33 -7.98 -12.46 2.47
N LYS A 34 -7.49 -13.57 3.04
CA LYS A 34 -8.34 -14.68 3.54
C LYS A 34 -9.52 -14.26 4.42
N ARG A 35 -9.39 -13.18 5.19
CA ARG A 35 -10.47 -12.71 6.09
C ARG A 35 -11.52 -11.89 5.36
N ILE A 36 -11.14 -11.05 4.40
CA ILE A 36 -12.10 -10.30 3.57
C ILE A 36 -12.78 -11.22 2.54
N GLU A 37 -12.10 -12.26 2.06
CA GLU A 37 -12.67 -13.27 1.15
C GLU A 37 -13.78 -14.12 1.80
N ARG A 38 -13.85 -14.16 3.14
CA ARG A 38 -14.95 -14.80 3.86
C ARG A 38 -16.24 -13.99 3.79
N VAL A 39 -16.16 -12.69 3.51
CA VAL A 39 -17.34 -11.87 3.27
C VAL A 39 -17.71 -12.02 1.79
N PRO A 40 -18.89 -12.58 1.47
CA PRO A 40 -19.28 -12.85 0.09
C PRO A 40 -19.15 -11.61 -0.80
N GLY A 41 -18.39 -11.73 -1.90
CA GLY A 41 -18.19 -10.65 -2.87
C GLY A 41 -17.34 -9.47 -2.41
N CYS A 42 -16.79 -9.47 -1.20
CA CYS A 42 -16.07 -8.30 -0.68
C CYS A 42 -14.79 -7.98 -1.46
N TYR A 43 -13.99 -8.99 -1.81
CA TYR A 43 -12.77 -8.75 -2.58
C TYR A 43 -13.09 -8.18 -3.98
N ASP A 44 -14.13 -8.69 -4.64
CA ASP A 44 -14.57 -8.17 -5.95
C ASP A 44 -15.19 -6.77 -5.82
N ALA A 45 -15.94 -6.49 -4.75
CA ALA A 45 -16.45 -5.16 -4.47
C ALA A 45 -15.32 -4.14 -4.26
N LEU A 46 -14.26 -4.50 -3.54
CA LEU A 46 -13.06 -3.67 -3.42
C LEU A 46 -12.38 -3.47 -4.78
N ARG A 47 -12.33 -4.51 -5.61
CA ARG A 47 -11.80 -4.43 -6.96
C ARG A 47 -12.55 -3.43 -7.83
N LEU A 48 -13.88 -3.45 -7.78
CA LEU A 48 -14.75 -2.49 -8.47
C LEU A 48 -14.63 -1.07 -7.89
N ALA A 49 -14.52 -0.96 -6.56
CA ALA A 49 -14.38 0.33 -5.87
C ALA A 49 -13.09 1.06 -6.24
N ALA A 50 -12.01 0.34 -6.55
CA ALA A 50 -10.79 0.95 -7.06
C ALA A 50 -10.99 1.66 -8.40
N ASP A 51 -11.98 1.23 -9.19
CA ASP A 51 -12.41 1.85 -10.45
C ASP A 51 -13.63 2.78 -10.25
N ARG A 52 -13.86 3.20 -9.00
CA ARG A 52 -14.94 4.09 -8.54
C ARG A 52 -16.35 3.52 -8.67
N ASP A 53 -16.51 2.21 -8.84
CA ASP A 53 -17.81 1.54 -8.77
C ASP A 53 -18.06 1.00 -7.36
N TYR A 54 -18.82 1.77 -6.58
CA TYR A 54 -19.08 1.49 -5.16
C TYR A 54 -20.38 0.73 -4.89
N ARG A 55 -21.14 0.37 -5.94
CA ARG A 55 -22.52 -0.17 -5.80
C ARG A 55 -22.59 -1.47 -5.00
N TRP A 56 -21.50 -2.22 -4.98
CA TRP A 56 -21.40 -3.53 -4.32
C TRP A 56 -20.66 -3.48 -2.98
N LEU A 57 -20.23 -2.29 -2.55
CA LEU A 57 -19.48 -2.14 -1.32
C LEU A 57 -20.42 -2.18 -0.11
N SER A 58 -20.38 -3.29 0.62
CA SER A 58 -21.22 -3.49 1.80
C SER A 58 -20.57 -3.00 3.09
N VAL A 59 -21.41 -2.74 4.10
CA VAL A 59 -21.01 -2.46 5.49
C VAL A 59 -20.11 -3.56 6.03
N ASP A 60 -20.48 -4.83 5.83
CA ASP A 60 -19.71 -5.96 6.33
C ASP A 60 -18.34 -6.08 5.66
N CYS A 61 -18.25 -5.74 4.37
CA CYS A 61 -16.98 -5.70 3.67
C CYS A 61 -16.07 -4.61 4.25
N CYS A 62 -16.59 -3.40 4.45
CA CYS A 62 -15.81 -2.32 5.05
C CYS A 62 -15.40 -2.62 6.49
N ARG A 63 -16.29 -3.21 7.30
CA ARG A 63 -15.94 -3.68 8.65
C ARG A 63 -14.80 -4.69 8.59
N ALA A 64 -14.83 -5.64 7.66
CA ALA A 64 -13.75 -6.61 7.48
C ALA A 64 -12.44 -5.93 7.06
N VAL A 65 -12.47 -4.91 6.18
CA VAL A 65 -11.27 -4.14 5.80
C VAL A 65 -10.63 -3.49 7.03
N TYR A 66 -11.40 -2.80 7.88
CA TYR A 66 -10.85 -2.17 9.08
C TYR A 66 -10.35 -3.19 10.11
N ALA A 67 -11.12 -4.25 10.34
CA ALA A 67 -10.83 -5.20 11.41
C ALA A 67 -9.69 -6.17 11.07
N THR A 68 -9.42 -6.41 9.79
CA THR A 68 -8.59 -7.55 9.38
C THR A 68 -7.36 -7.19 8.56
N LEU A 69 -7.33 -6.00 7.94
CA LEU A 69 -6.24 -5.60 7.07
C LEU A 69 -5.36 -4.52 7.74
N PRO A 70 -4.03 -4.75 7.89
CA PRO A 70 -3.10 -3.77 8.44
C PRO A 70 -3.05 -2.49 7.61
N ALA A 71 -2.94 -1.32 8.25
CA ALA A 71 -2.91 -0.02 7.57
C ALA A 71 -1.74 0.16 6.59
N THR A 72 -0.69 -0.66 6.71
CA THR A 72 0.55 -0.59 5.93
C THR A 72 0.61 -1.57 4.77
N CYS A 73 -0.40 -2.42 4.59
CA CYS A 73 -0.39 -3.41 3.52
C CYS A 73 -0.99 -2.88 2.22
N PHE A 74 -0.64 -3.54 1.12
CA PHE A 74 -1.11 -3.23 -0.22
C PHE A 74 -2.04 -4.33 -0.73
N LEU A 75 -3.19 -3.92 -1.26
CA LEU A 75 -4.14 -4.81 -1.89
C LEU A 75 -3.86 -4.82 -3.39
N LYS A 76 -3.62 -6.01 -3.94
CA LYS A 76 -3.60 -6.20 -5.39
C LYS A 76 -5.03 -6.25 -5.89
N VAL A 77 -5.36 -5.40 -6.84
CA VAL A 77 -6.74 -5.14 -7.31
C VAL A 77 -6.91 -5.69 -8.72
N PHE A 78 -5.96 -5.34 -9.60
CA PHE A 78 -5.83 -5.85 -10.97
C PHE A 78 -4.38 -6.32 -11.18
N ARG A 79 -4.04 -6.82 -12.38
CA ARG A 79 -2.66 -7.26 -12.67
C ARG A 79 -1.63 -6.16 -12.40
N ASP A 80 -1.96 -4.94 -12.77
CA ASP A 80 -1.06 -3.79 -12.74
C ASP A 80 -1.48 -2.71 -11.74
N LEU A 81 -2.61 -2.91 -11.04
CA LEU A 81 -3.10 -1.97 -10.03
C LEU A 81 -2.98 -2.58 -8.63
N ILE A 82 -2.08 -1.98 -7.85
CA ILE A 82 -1.83 -2.29 -6.45
C ILE A 82 -2.04 -1.00 -5.68
N LEU A 83 -2.94 -1.01 -4.71
CA LEU A 83 -3.28 0.17 -3.93
C LEU A 83 -3.03 -0.07 -2.44
N PRO A 84 -2.53 0.93 -1.71
CA PRO A 84 -2.41 0.82 -0.26
C PRO A 84 -3.79 0.71 0.36
N ILE A 85 -3.91 -0.02 1.48
CA ILE A 85 -5.22 -0.23 2.10
C ILE A 85 -5.87 1.07 2.58
N SER A 86 -5.09 2.13 2.82
CA SER A 86 -5.60 3.45 3.17
C SER A 86 -6.64 3.96 2.16
N VAL A 87 -6.42 3.73 0.86
CA VAL A 87 -7.38 4.11 -0.19
C VAL A 87 -8.73 3.42 0.03
N PHE A 88 -8.73 2.14 0.35
CA PHE A 88 -9.96 1.39 0.60
C PHE A 88 -10.64 1.79 1.91
N ARG A 89 -9.86 2.15 2.93
CA ARG A 89 -10.40 2.73 4.17
C ARG A 89 -11.07 4.07 3.90
N ASP A 90 -10.46 4.93 3.10
CA ASP A 90 -11.05 6.22 2.73
C ASP A 90 -12.35 6.03 1.92
N ILE A 91 -12.37 5.09 0.98
CA ILE A 91 -13.58 4.73 0.24
C ILE A 91 -14.66 4.25 1.21
N CYS A 92 -14.33 3.37 2.15
CA CYS A 92 -15.25 2.86 3.15
C CYS A 92 -15.82 3.97 4.05
N THR A 93 -15.00 4.92 4.49
CA THR A 93 -15.45 6.09 5.26
C THR A 93 -16.46 6.94 4.49
N ASN A 94 -16.24 7.15 3.19
CA ASN A 94 -17.04 8.05 2.37
C ASN A 94 -18.30 7.40 1.78
N THR A 95 -18.31 6.08 1.64
CA THR A 95 -19.40 5.36 0.97
C THR A 95 -20.39 4.77 1.97
N VAL A 96 -19.93 4.43 3.17
CA VAL A 96 -20.66 3.57 4.10
C VAL A 96 -20.94 4.31 5.41
N PRO A 97 -22.15 4.18 6.01
CA PRO A 97 -22.50 4.89 7.24
C PRO A 97 -21.51 4.63 8.38
N ALA A 98 -21.30 5.62 9.26
CA ALA A 98 -20.31 5.57 10.35
C ALA A 98 -20.43 4.34 11.28
N THR A 99 -21.62 3.77 11.41
CA THR A 99 -21.88 2.53 12.17
C THR A 99 -21.17 1.29 11.60
N ALA A 100 -20.62 1.37 10.40
CA ALA A 100 -19.80 0.33 9.76
C ALA A 100 -18.32 0.34 10.20
N GLN A 101 -17.85 1.43 10.84
CA GLN A 101 -16.44 1.68 11.12
C GLN A 101 -15.94 1.06 12.44
N SER A 102 -16.87 0.65 13.31
CA SER A 102 -16.52 0.00 14.59
C SER A 102 -16.40 -1.52 14.43
N PRO A 103 -15.31 -2.13 14.94
CA PRO A 103 -15.27 -3.58 15.12
C PRO A 103 -16.34 -3.95 16.15
N SER A 104 -17.28 -4.80 15.75
CA SER A 104 -18.20 -5.43 16.71
C SER A 104 -17.35 -6.35 17.59
N PHE A 105 -17.24 -6.01 18.86
CA PHE A 105 -16.63 -6.86 19.90
C PHE A 105 -17.44 -8.14 20.10
#